data_AF-A0A952QAT3-F1
#
_entry.id   AF-A0A952QAT3-F1
#
_cell.length_a   1.000
_cell.length_b   1.000
_cell.length_c   1.000
_cell.angle_alpha   90.00
_cell.angle_beta   90.00
_cell.angle_gamma   90.00
#
_symmetry.space_group_name_H-M   'P 1'
#
loop_
_entity.id
_entity.type
_entity.pdbx_description
1 polymer ?
#
loop_
_entity_poly.entity_id
_entity_poly.type
_entity_poly.pdbx_seq_one_letter_code
_entity_poly.pdbx_strand_id
1 'polypeptide(L)'
;MSVRTVDYSALTEPVSPTGVKAFRTAMRARPEYSTTSPVVAAIIVVVMLFALGTFVLSILTIFIALVATSSSDIGVIILGFVIAALMVAGIVVIAIVGIRSVLGGGRWERWMRLDRFASANGLIFAPHSAAPSYPGAIFQLGSSRFAIDHLRSASDRFLDYGNFRYTTGSGKNRSTHTWGFMALQLDRALPQMVLDSKTNNGLFGSNLPATFRKDQILHLEGDFDKYFTLYCPNQYERDALYVFTPDLMVLLIDNAAPFDVEIVDKWMFVYSSAAFDLRQPAVHQRLLRIVDTVGRKALSQSDRYRDDRVDDFAANVIAPQGQGLKRGIPAVGIILLVILGVTWLWPALGGIVSVLVGN
;
A
#
# COMPACT_ATOMS: atom_id res chain seq x y z
N MET A 1 2.05 3.54 35.53
CA MET A 1 2.86 3.15 34.35
C MET A 1 2.68 4.22 33.29
N SER A 2 3.77 4.84 32.83
CA SER A 2 3.70 6.07 32.03
C SER A 2 3.17 5.81 30.63
N VAL A 3 2.10 6.51 30.25
CA VAL A 3 1.65 6.63 28.85
C VAL A 3 2.84 7.15 28.04
N ARG A 4 3.07 6.59 26.85
CA ARG A 4 4.08 7.12 25.93
C ARG A 4 3.74 8.58 25.65
N THR A 5 4.59 9.50 26.06
CA THR A 5 4.46 10.91 25.68
C THR A 5 4.94 11.02 24.24
N VAL A 6 4.01 11.34 23.32
CA VAL A 6 4.30 11.50 21.90
C VAL A 6 4.21 12.97 21.54
N ASP A 7 5.27 13.50 20.93
CA ASP A 7 5.32 14.86 20.43
C ASP A 7 4.76 14.95 19.00
N TYR A 8 3.60 15.61 18.86
CA TYR A 8 2.94 15.83 17.57
C TYR A 8 3.19 17.23 16.98
N SER A 9 3.93 18.11 17.66
CA SER A 9 4.16 19.51 17.27
C SER A 9 4.66 19.62 15.82
N ALA A 10 5.60 18.76 15.44
CA ALA A 10 6.16 18.71 14.09
C ALA A 10 5.11 18.53 12.98
N LEU A 11 3.97 17.88 13.28
CA LEU A 11 2.89 17.64 12.30
C LEU A 11 1.90 18.81 12.22
N THR A 12 1.75 19.61 13.27
CA THR A 12 0.70 20.64 13.39
C THR A 12 1.23 22.07 13.29
N GLU A 13 2.46 22.31 13.72
CA GLU A 13 3.01 23.66 13.78
C GLU A 13 3.23 24.26 12.38
N PRO A 14 3.13 25.60 12.23
CA PRO A 14 3.50 26.27 10.99
C PRO A 14 4.96 25.98 10.62
N VAL A 15 5.20 25.61 9.36
CA VAL A 15 6.57 25.35 8.86
C VAL A 15 7.04 26.54 8.04
N SER A 16 8.25 27.03 8.33
CA SER A 16 8.85 28.11 7.57
C SER A 16 9.32 27.64 6.18
N PRO A 17 9.04 28.39 5.10
CA PRO A 17 9.51 28.05 3.75
C PRO A 17 11.04 27.92 3.64
N THR A 18 11.77 28.74 4.40
CA THR A 18 13.23 28.67 4.52
C THR A 18 13.70 27.37 5.15
N GLY A 19 12.99 26.88 6.18
CA GLY A 19 13.25 25.58 6.80
C GLY A 19 13.09 24.42 5.83
N VAL A 20 12.02 24.43 5.02
CA VAL A 20 11.79 23.39 3.99
C VAL A 20 12.90 23.39 2.94
N LYS A 21 13.35 24.57 2.50
CA LYS A 21 14.44 24.69 1.52
C LYS A 21 15.77 24.17 2.08
N ALA A 22 16.08 24.47 3.34
CA ALA A 22 17.27 23.95 4.02
C ALA A 22 17.22 22.43 4.15
N PHE A 23 16.09 21.89 4.62
CA PHE A 23 15.84 20.45 4.72
C PHE A 23 16.01 19.74 3.37
N ARG A 24 15.38 20.28 2.31
CA ARG A 24 15.53 19.75 0.95
C ARG A 24 16.98 19.71 0.50
N THR A 25 17.75 20.77 0.78
CA THR A 25 19.15 20.85 0.37
C THR A 25 20.01 19.81 1.09
N ALA A 26 19.75 19.58 2.38
CA ALA A 26 20.44 18.58 3.19
C ALA A 26 20.09 17.14 2.78
N MET A 27 18.82 16.86 2.50
CA MET A 27 18.33 15.48 2.29
C MET A 27 18.33 15.03 0.82
N ARG A 28 18.37 15.93 -0.17
CA ARG A 28 18.27 15.57 -1.60
C ARG A 28 19.32 14.58 -2.10
N ALA A 29 20.49 14.52 -1.46
CA ALA A 29 21.57 13.60 -1.83
C ALA A 29 21.34 12.18 -1.32
N ARG A 30 20.41 11.99 -0.36
CA ARG A 30 20.09 10.67 0.19
C ARG A 30 19.21 9.88 -0.80
N PRO A 31 19.55 8.61 -1.09
CA PRO A 31 18.77 7.78 -2.01
C PRO A 31 17.28 7.67 -1.63
N GLU A 32 16.98 7.61 -0.33
CA GLU A 32 15.63 7.50 0.24
C GLU A 32 14.73 8.70 -0.09
N TYR A 33 15.31 9.87 -0.38
CA TYR A 33 14.61 11.10 -0.73
C TYR A 33 14.65 11.38 -2.25
N SER A 34 15.36 10.54 -3.01
CA SER A 34 15.41 10.62 -4.46
C SER A 34 14.15 9.97 -5.05
N THR A 35 13.32 10.76 -5.75
CA THR A 35 12.01 10.27 -6.23
C THR A 35 11.71 10.63 -7.67
N THR A 36 12.65 11.27 -8.38
CA THR A 36 12.48 11.44 -9.81
C THR A 36 12.82 10.11 -10.46
N SER A 37 11.80 9.31 -10.75
CA SER A 37 11.98 8.18 -11.65
C SER A 37 12.65 8.71 -12.91
N PRO A 38 13.78 8.13 -13.36
CA PRO A 38 14.46 8.57 -14.57
C PRO A 38 13.50 8.55 -15.76
N VAL A 39 12.44 7.71 -15.70
CA VAL A 39 11.35 7.68 -16.69
C VAL A 39 10.54 8.97 -16.71
N VAL A 40 10.18 9.54 -15.54
CA VAL A 40 9.42 10.80 -15.48
C VAL A 40 10.29 11.97 -15.96
N ALA A 41 11.57 11.99 -15.58
CA ALA A 41 12.52 12.97 -16.10
C ALA A 41 12.68 12.84 -17.62
N ALA A 42 12.83 11.60 -18.13
CA ALA A 42 12.94 11.33 -19.56
C ALA A 42 11.66 11.72 -20.32
N ILE A 43 10.47 11.42 -19.79
CA ILE A 43 9.19 11.85 -20.40
C ILE A 43 9.14 13.37 -20.48
N ILE A 44 9.49 14.09 -19.41
CA ILE A 44 9.52 15.57 -19.44
C ILE A 44 10.49 16.06 -20.52
N VAL A 45 11.71 15.49 -20.60
CA VAL A 45 12.71 15.87 -21.61
C VAL A 45 12.20 15.56 -23.02
N VAL A 46 11.61 14.39 -23.26
CA VAL A 46 11.04 14.00 -24.57
C VAL A 46 9.91 14.93 -24.98
N VAL A 47 8.99 15.25 -24.06
CA VAL A 47 7.90 16.22 -24.31
C VAL A 47 8.47 17.59 -24.66
N MET A 48 9.49 18.05 -23.95
CA MET A 48 10.17 19.33 -24.23
C MET A 48 10.89 19.33 -25.59
N LEU A 49 11.58 18.24 -25.95
CA LEU A 49 12.24 18.11 -27.25
C LEU A 49 11.23 18.06 -28.39
N PHE A 50 10.11 17.35 -28.20
CA PHE A 50 9.03 17.31 -29.19
C PHE A 50 8.40 18.70 -29.39
N ALA A 51 8.14 19.42 -28.29
CA ALA A 51 7.66 20.81 -28.33
C ALA A 51 8.60 21.71 -29.12
N LEU A 52 9.90 21.64 -28.81
CA LEU A 52 10.92 22.40 -29.51
C LEU A 52 10.97 22.05 -31.00
N GLY A 53 10.91 20.76 -31.33
CA GLY A 53 10.86 20.29 -32.72
C GLY A 53 9.66 20.83 -33.48
N THR A 54 8.45 20.78 -32.90
CA THR A 54 7.23 21.34 -33.51
C THR A 54 7.32 22.86 -33.71
N PHE A 55 7.99 23.57 -32.79
CA PHE A 55 8.21 25.01 -32.91
C PHE A 55 9.20 25.36 -34.02
N VAL A 56 10.31 24.63 -34.11
CA VAL A 56 11.31 24.83 -35.17
C VAL A 56 10.70 24.52 -36.55
N LEU A 57 9.94 23.43 -36.66
CA LEU A 57 9.27 23.05 -37.92
C LEU A 57 8.23 24.07 -38.35
N SER A 58 7.46 24.65 -37.42
CA SER A 58 6.49 25.70 -37.77
C SER A 58 7.19 26.97 -38.27
N ILE A 59 8.30 27.41 -37.65
CA ILE A 59 9.12 28.51 -38.16
C ILE A 59 9.64 28.21 -39.57
N LEU A 60 10.16 27.00 -39.80
CA LEU A 60 10.68 26.60 -41.11
C LEU A 60 9.59 26.57 -42.18
N THR A 61 8.38 26.11 -41.83
CA THR A 61 7.24 26.04 -42.76
C THR A 61 6.77 27.44 -43.15
N ILE A 62 6.72 28.36 -42.19
CA ILE A 62 6.41 29.79 -42.43
C ILE A 62 7.50 30.41 -43.32
N PHE A 63 8.78 30.13 -43.06
CA PHE A 63 9.88 30.64 -43.86
C PHE A 63 9.81 30.14 -45.32
N ILE A 64 9.57 28.85 -45.53
CA ILE A 64 9.41 28.26 -46.88
C ILE A 64 8.21 28.90 -47.60
N ALA A 65 7.07 29.05 -46.92
CA ALA A 65 5.89 29.70 -47.50
C ALA A 65 6.21 31.15 -47.94
N LEU A 66 6.93 31.90 -47.10
CA LEU A 66 7.34 33.29 -47.36
C LEU A 66 8.26 33.43 -48.58
N VAL A 67 9.09 32.43 -48.86
CA VAL A 67 9.96 32.36 -50.05
C VAL A 67 9.20 31.89 -51.30
N ALA A 68 8.26 30.96 -51.14
CA ALA A 68 7.54 30.33 -52.24
C ALA A 68 6.39 31.18 -52.80
N THR A 69 5.74 32.01 -51.97
CA THR A 69 4.68 32.92 -52.43
C THR A 69 5.22 34.34 -52.56
N SER A 70 5.20 34.91 -53.77
CA SER A 70 5.50 36.34 -54.00
C SER A 70 4.44 37.29 -53.41
N SER A 71 3.43 36.77 -52.73
CA SER A 71 2.38 37.53 -52.06
C SER A 71 2.81 37.89 -50.64
N SER A 72 3.07 39.17 -50.43
CA SER A 72 3.30 39.79 -49.12
C SER A 72 2.02 39.94 -48.31
N ASP A 73 1.23 38.87 -48.16
CA ASP A 73 0.06 38.91 -47.28
C ASP A 73 0.51 38.65 -45.83
N ILE A 74 0.89 39.75 -45.19
CA ILE A 74 1.42 39.82 -43.83
C ILE A 74 0.47 39.11 -42.83
N GLY A 75 -0.84 39.02 -43.12
CA GLY A 75 -1.82 38.37 -42.26
C GLY A 75 -1.57 36.86 -42.05
N VAL A 76 -1.17 36.14 -43.09
CA VAL A 76 -0.92 34.68 -43.02
C VAL A 76 0.33 34.39 -42.18
N ILE A 77 1.35 35.24 -42.32
CA ILE A 77 2.61 35.12 -41.58
C ILE A 77 2.36 35.37 -40.09
N ILE A 78 1.64 36.44 -39.75
CA ILE A 78 1.27 36.76 -38.37
C ILE A 78 0.45 35.62 -37.76
N LEU A 79 -0.54 35.09 -38.47
CA LEU A 79 -1.37 33.98 -37.97
C LEU A 79 -0.54 32.72 -37.67
N GLY A 80 0.43 32.40 -38.53
CA GLY A 80 1.36 31.28 -38.31
C GLY A 80 2.22 31.47 -37.05
N PHE A 81 2.77 32.66 -36.83
CA PHE A 81 3.54 32.97 -35.63
C PHE A 81 2.68 32.91 -34.36
N VAL A 82 1.44 33.40 -34.42
CA VAL A 82 0.51 33.35 -33.28
C VAL A 82 0.18 31.90 -32.92
N ILE A 83 -0.12 31.04 -33.89
CA ILE A 83 -0.42 29.62 -33.64
C ILE A 83 0.80 28.90 -33.06
N ALA A 84 2.00 29.11 -33.62
CA ALA A 84 3.24 28.52 -33.10
C ALA A 84 3.56 28.99 -31.68
N ALA A 85 3.38 30.29 -31.39
CA ALA A 85 3.59 30.86 -30.06
C ALA A 85 2.59 30.30 -29.04
N LEU A 86 1.31 30.15 -29.40
CA LEU A 86 0.29 29.56 -28.53
C LEU A 86 0.57 28.08 -28.24
N MET A 87 1.04 27.31 -29.22
CA MET A 87 1.45 25.91 -29.04
C MET A 87 2.62 25.79 -28.06
N VAL A 88 3.68 26.60 -28.23
CA VAL A 88 4.81 26.62 -27.29
C VAL A 88 4.37 27.08 -25.90
N ALA A 89 3.56 28.13 -25.80
CA ALA A 89 3.03 28.61 -24.53
C ALA A 89 2.23 27.50 -23.83
N GLY A 90 1.37 26.78 -24.56
CA GLY A 90 0.62 25.64 -24.04
C GLY A 90 1.52 24.53 -23.50
N ILE A 91 2.56 24.15 -24.25
CA ILE A 91 3.50 23.10 -23.81
C ILE A 91 4.35 23.56 -22.62
N VAL A 92 4.81 24.81 -22.61
CA VAL A 92 5.54 25.40 -21.48
C VAL A 92 4.66 25.44 -20.24
N VAL A 93 3.38 25.80 -20.36
CA VAL A 93 2.42 25.77 -19.24
C VAL A 93 2.23 24.34 -18.74
N ILE A 94 2.03 23.36 -19.62
CA ILE A 94 1.91 21.93 -19.25
C ILE A 94 3.19 21.44 -18.55
N ALA A 95 4.37 21.80 -19.07
CA ALA A 95 5.65 21.46 -18.46
C ALA A 95 5.83 22.11 -17.09
N ILE A 96 5.51 23.41 -16.95
CA ILE A 96 5.59 24.12 -15.67
C ILE A 96 4.60 23.53 -14.66
N VAL A 97 3.36 23.23 -15.06
CA VAL A 97 2.36 22.62 -14.20
C VAL A 97 2.76 21.20 -13.79
N GLY A 98 3.28 20.39 -14.72
CA GLY A 98 3.81 19.05 -14.44
C GLY A 98 5.04 19.08 -13.53
N ILE A 99 5.96 20.01 -13.77
CA ILE A 99 7.12 20.24 -12.91
C ILE A 99 6.67 20.73 -11.53
N ARG A 100 5.71 21.66 -11.44
CA ARG A 100 5.17 22.16 -10.16
C ARG A 100 4.33 21.13 -9.40
N SER A 101 3.65 20.21 -10.07
CA SER A 101 2.93 19.12 -9.40
C SER A 101 3.88 18.05 -8.87
N VAL A 102 5.02 17.85 -9.53
CA VAL A 102 6.09 16.93 -9.09
C VAL A 102 7.02 17.56 -8.04
N LEU A 103 7.34 18.85 -8.18
CA LEU A 103 8.25 19.63 -7.32
C LEU A 103 7.52 20.50 -6.28
N GLY A 104 6.18 20.46 -6.23
CA GLY A 104 5.37 21.29 -5.36
C GLY A 104 5.80 21.19 -3.90
N GLY A 105 5.98 22.34 -3.26
CA GLY A 105 6.62 22.49 -1.94
C GLY A 105 6.01 21.64 -0.82
N GLY A 106 4.76 21.21 -0.97
CA GLY A 106 4.06 20.36 0.00
C GLY A 106 4.71 19.00 0.24
N ARG A 107 5.44 18.41 -0.73
CA ARG A 107 6.13 17.12 -0.51
C ARG A 107 7.31 17.24 0.45
N TRP A 108 8.15 18.23 0.23
CA TRP A 108 9.34 18.45 1.08
C TRP A 108 8.95 18.94 2.45
N GLU A 109 7.90 19.78 2.54
CA GLU A 109 7.31 20.13 3.82
C GLU A 109 6.79 18.88 4.54
N ARG A 110 6.02 18.03 3.85
CA ARG A 110 5.50 16.78 4.41
C ARG A 110 6.61 15.87 4.93
N TRP A 111 7.67 15.64 4.15
CA TRP A 111 8.81 14.83 4.58
C TRP A 111 9.57 15.44 5.75
N MET A 112 9.74 16.76 5.77
CA MET A 112 10.35 17.46 6.88
C MET A 112 9.54 17.32 8.17
N ARG A 113 8.20 17.42 8.08
CA ARG A 113 7.29 17.20 9.21
C ARG A 113 7.40 15.78 9.75
N LEU A 114 7.38 14.79 8.87
CA LEU A 114 7.51 13.36 9.23
C LEU A 114 8.89 13.03 9.81
N ASP A 115 9.96 13.59 9.25
CA ASP A 115 11.34 13.42 9.73
C ASP A 115 11.53 14.01 11.13
N ARG A 116 11.01 15.22 11.37
CA ARG A 116 11.03 15.86 12.68
C ARG A 116 10.15 15.13 13.69
N PHE A 117 8.95 14.73 13.29
CA PHE A 117 8.07 13.90 14.12
C PHE A 117 8.76 12.60 14.50
N ALA A 118 9.38 11.92 13.55
CA ALA A 118 10.08 10.67 13.81
C ALA A 118 11.23 10.90 14.81
N SER A 119 12.09 11.88 14.53
CA SER A 119 13.24 12.21 15.38
C SER A 119 12.83 12.59 16.81
N ALA A 120 11.77 13.39 16.98
CA ALA A 120 11.26 13.81 18.28
C ALA A 120 10.70 12.63 19.12
N ASN A 121 10.34 11.53 18.46
CA ASN A 121 9.70 10.37 19.09
C ASN A 121 10.55 9.09 19.03
N GLY A 122 11.86 9.21 18.76
CA GLY A 122 12.77 8.06 18.71
C GLY A 122 12.51 7.10 17.54
N LEU A 123 11.98 7.62 16.44
CA LEU A 123 11.77 6.92 15.18
C LEU A 123 12.70 7.47 14.09
N ILE A 124 12.90 6.67 13.05
CA ILE A 124 13.61 7.04 11.83
C ILE A 124 12.60 7.05 10.69
N PHE A 125 12.54 8.16 9.96
CA PHE A 125 11.68 8.31 8.80
C PHE A 125 12.46 8.12 7.50
N ALA A 126 11.86 7.42 6.55
CA ALA A 126 12.32 7.35 5.17
C ALA A 126 11.14 7.52 4.20
N PRO A 127 11.20 8.47 3.25
CA PRO A 127 10.16 8.61 2.24
C PRO A 127 9.99 7.39 1.36
N HIS A 128 11.11 6.69 1.12
CA HIS A 128 11.19 5.50 0.31
C HIS A 128 12.20 4.55 0.94
N SER A 129 11.83 3.28 1.08
CA SER A 129 12.70 2.22 1.57
C SER A 129 12.56 0.98 0.69
N ALA A 130 13.60 0.14 0.68
CA ALA A 130 13.50 -1.19 0.07
C ALA A 130 12.32 -1.98 0.67
N ALA A 131 11.80 -2.94 -0.09
CA ALA A 131 10.74 -3.81 0.39
C ALA A 131 11.15 -4.49 1.70
N PRO A 132 10.38 -4.33 2.79
CA PRO A 132 10.64 -5.08 4.02
C PRO A 132 10.50 -6.59 3.75
N SER A 133 11.44 -7.40 4.26
CA SER A 133 11.44 -8.86 4.10
C SER A 133 10.64 -9.55 5.21
N TYR A 134 9.39 -9.13 5.40
CA TYR A 134 8.50 -9.70 6.42
C TYR A 134 7.75 -10.93 5.90
N PRO A 135 7.44 -11.91 6.78
CA PRO A 135 6.67 -13.10 6.41
C PRO A 135 5.20 -12.83 6.11
N GLY A 136 4.66 -11.66 6.50
CA GLY A 136 3.24 -11.31 6.37
C GLY A 136 2.69 -11.34 4.93
N ALA A 137 1.39 -11.58 4.83
CA ALA A 137 0.67 -11.87 3.59
C ALA A 137 0.85 -10.81 2.49
N ILE A 138 0.90 -9.53 2.85
CA ILE A 138 0.99 -8.44 1.86
C ILE A 138 2.39 -8.31 1.23
N PHE A 139 3.44 -8.68 1.97
CA PHE A 139 4.84 -8.38 1.58
C PHE A 139 5.36 -9.30 0.46
N GLN A 140 4.65 -10.39 0.21
CA GLN A 140 4.98 -11.38 -0.82
C GLN A 140 4.26 -11.13 -2.16
N LEU A 141 3.50 -10.03 -2.29
CA LEU A 141 2.63 -9.79 -3.44
C LEU A 141 3.29 -9.02 -4.57
N GLY A 142 2.96 -9.41 -5.81
CA GLY A 142 3.32 -8.66 -7.01
C GLY A 142 4.83 -8.46 -7.21
N SER A 143 5.21 -7.38 -7.89
CA SER A 143 6.59 -6.98 -8.17
C SER A 143 6.80 -5.50 -7.87
N SER A 144 8.03 -4.99 -8.04
CA SER A 144 8.37 -3.57 -7.77
C SER A 144 7.93 -3.14 -6.36
N ARG A 145 8.30 -3.94 -5.35
CA ARG A 145 7.88 -3.77 -3.96
C ARG A 145 8.76 -2.75 -3.26
N PHE A 146 8.15 -1.88 -2.46
CA PHE A 146 8.87 -0.92 -1.62
C PHE A 146 7.94 -0.36 -0.54
N ALA A 147 8.52 0.19 0.52
CA ALA A 147 7.78 0.96 1.51
C ALA A 147 7.93 2.46 1.23
N ILE A 148 6.85 3.22 1.42
CA ILE A 148 6.85 4.68 1.37
C ILE A 148 6.36 5.25 2.69
N ASP A 149 6.83 6.46 2.99
CA ASP A 149 6.52 7.17 4.23
C ASP A 149 6.69 6.25 5.45
N HIS A 150 7.87 5.66 5.54
CA HIS A 150 8.18 4.53 6.40
C HIS A 150 8.83 5.03 7.69
N LEU A 151 8.24 4.70 8.84
CA LEU A 151 8.73 5.03 10.17
C LEU A 151 9.12 3.76 10.92
N ARG A 152 10.36 3.72 11.40
CA ARG A 152 10.91 2.59 12.16
C ARG A 152 11.42 3.06 13.51
N SER A 153 11.28 2.23 14.53
CA SER A 153 11.90 2.44 15.83
C SER A 153 13.42 2.58 15.66
N ALA A 154 14.01 3.59 16.29
CA ALA A 154 15.46 3.71 16.43
C ALA A 154 16.03 2.75 17.51
N SER A 155 15.16 2.06 18.26
CA SER A 155 15.50 1.20 19.42
C SER A 155 14.98 -0.24 19.25
N ASP A 156 15.43 -1.14 20.14
CA ASP A 156 15.31 -2.60 20.05
C ASP A 156 13.88 -3.17 19.95
N ARG A 157 12.84 -2.48 20.44
CA ARG A 157 11.46 -2.95 20.18
C ARG A 157 11.10 -2.56 18.76
N PHE A 158 11.14 -3.55 17.88
CA PHE A 158 10.95 -3.41 16.44
C PHE A 158 9.50 -3.00 16.11
N LEU A 159 9.20 -1.71 16.25
CA LEU A 159 8.02 -1.04 15.72
C LEU A 159 8.38 -0.49 14.34
N ASP A 160 7.65 -0.92 13.33
CA ASP A 160 7.81 -0.48 11.95
C ASP A 160 6.42 -0.22 11.38
N TYR A 161 6.18 0.96 10.80
CA TYR A 161 4.91 1.24 10.12
C TYR A 161 5.09 2.22 8.97
N GLY A 162 4.21 2.11 7.98
CA GLY A 162 4.26 2.93 6.79
C GLY A 162 3.26 2.48 5.76
N ASN A 163 3.59 2.70 4.50
CA ASN A 163 2.76 2.28 3.38
C ASN A 163 3.55 1.34 2.46
N PHE A 164 3.08 0.11 2.28
CA PHE A 164 3.67 -0.87 1.39
C PHE A 164 3.06 -0.77 0.00
N ARG A 165 3.90 -0.65 -1.04
CA ARG A 165 3.47 -0.53 -2.42
C ARG A 165 4.02 -1.67 -3.26
N TYR A 166 3.17 -2.23 -4.11
CA TYR A 166 3.55 -3.24 -5.09
C TYR A 166 2.77 -3.08 -6.39
N THR A 167 3.25 -3.75 -7.43
CA THR A 167 2.62 -3.77 -8.75
C THR A 167 2.14 -5.17 -9.09
N THR A 168 0.96 -5.29 -9.71
CA THR A 168 0.49 -6.51 -10.37
C THR A 168 0.24 -6.29 -11.86
N GLY A 169 0.20 -7.38 -12.63
CA GLY A 169 0.01 -7.34 -14.08
C GLY A 169 1.27 -6.94 -14.85
N SER A 170 1.13 -6.81 -16.17
CA SER A 170 2.22 -6.51 -17.10
C SER A 170 1.77 -5.57 -18.22
N GLY A 171 2.72 -4.85 -18.82
CA GLY A 171 2.48 -3.96 -19.95
C GLY A 171 1.39 -2.91 -19.65
N LYS A 172 0.36 -2.87 -20.51
CA LYS A 172 -0.77 -1.93 -20.40
C LYS A 172 -1.74 -2.28 -19.27
N ASN A 173 -1.70 -3.50 -18.74
CA ASN A 173 -2.58 -3.97 -17.66
C ASN A 173 -1.86 -3.97 -16.30
N ARG A 174 -0.98 -2.98 -16.09
CA ARG A 174 -0.20 -2.82 -14.87
C ARG A 174 -0.98 -2.00 -13.85
N SER A 175 -1.20 -2.56 -12.66
CA SER A 175 -1.89 -1.89 -11.55
C SER A 175 -0.97 -1.75 -10.34
N THR A 176 -0.97 -0.58 -9.71
CA THR A 176 -0.21 -0.31 -8.49
C THR A 176 -1.14 -0.33 -7.29
N HIS A 177 -0.76 -1.10 -6.28
CA HIS A 177 -1.51 -1.28 -5.03
C HIS A 177 -0.73 -0.69 -3.87
N THR A 178 -1.42 -0.10 -2.89
CA THR A 178 -0.78 0.46 -1.69
C THR A 178 -1.58 0.05 -0.46
N TRP A 179 -0.89 -0.47 0.54
CA TRP A 179 -1.42 -0.90 1.83
C TRP A 179 -0.80 -0.10 2.96
N GLY A 180 -1.59 0.36 3.92
CA GLY A 180 -1.06 0.76 5.22
C GLY A 180 -0.62 -0.47 5.99
N PHE A 181 0.56 -0.44 6.62
CA PHE A 181 1.03 -1.53 7.46
C PHE A 181 1.68 -1.03 8.74
N MET A 182 1.55 -1.83 9.79
CA MET A 182 2.38 -1.80 11.00
C MET A 182 2.87 -3.22 11.26
N ALA A 183 4.12 -3.35 11.67
CA ALA A 183 4.77 -4.57 12.10
C ALA A 183 5.30 -4.40 13.52
N LEU A 184 5.02 -5.40 14.34
CA LEU A 184 5.48 -5.54 15.71
C LEU A 184 6.14 -6.90 15.86
N GLN A 185 7.34 -6.93 16.42
CA GLN A 185 8.01 -8.18 16.74
C GLN A 185 7.50 -8.72 18.08
N LEU A 186 7.22 -10.03 18.11
CA LEU A 186 6.83 -10.81 19.27
C LEU A 186 8.03 -11.57 19.84
N ASP A 187 8.00 -11.89 21.14
CA ASP A 187 9.08 -12.62 21.81
C ASP A 187 9.10 -14.11 21.41
N ARG A 188 7.92 -14.66 21.09
CA ARG A 188 7.71 -16.06 20.71
C ARG A 188 7.14 -16.18 19.32
N ALA A 189 7.54 -17.23 18.62
CA ALA A 189 6.91 -17.63 17.36
C ALA A 189 5.51 -18.18 17.68
N LEU A 190 4.53 -17.78 16.87
CA LEU A 190 3.13 -18.19 16.98
C LEU A 190 2.66 -18.81 15.65
N PRO A 191 1.69 -19.73 15.69
CA PRO A 191 1.05 -20.26 14.48
C PRO A 191 0.43 -19.11 13.67
N GLN A 192 0.36 -19.28 12.35
CA GLN A 192 -0.22 -18.21 11.53
C GLN A 192 -1.69 -18.02 11.89
N MET A 193 -2.09 -16.82 12.29
CA MET A 193 -3.48 -16.50 12.59
C MET A 193 -3.84 -15.18 11.93
N VAL A 194 -5.01 -15.10 11.32
CA VAL A 194 -5.48 -13.88 10.65
C VAL A 194 -6.84 -13.49 11.16
N LEU A 195 -6.95 -12.27 11.66
CA LEU A 195 -8.21 -11.60 11.96
C LEU A 195 -8.57 -10.71 10.78
N ASP A 196 -9.53 -11.16 9.99
CA ASP A 196 -10.12 -10.41 8.87
C ASP A 196 -11.19 -9.46 9.41
N SER A 197 -11.02 -8.15 9.21
CA SER A 197 -11.96 -7.15 9.73
C SER A 197 -13.24 -7.12 8.90
N LYS A 198 -14.39 -7.28 9.55
CA LYS A 198 -15.68 -7.17 8.87
C LYS A 198 -16.02 -5.73 8.47
N THR A 199 -15.40 -4.74 9.10
CA THR A 199 -15.71 -3.32 8.87
C THR A 199 -14.96 -2.72 7.68
N ASN A 200 -13.83 -3.30 7.29
CA ASN A 200 -13.10 -2.83 6.11
C ASN A 200 -13.56 -3.51 4.83
N ASN A 201 -14.29 -4.63 4.91
CA ASN A 201 -14.80 -5.38 3.77
C ASN A 201 -15.52 -4.51 2.74
N GLY A 202 -15.13 -4.64 1.48
CA GLY A 202 -15.80 -3.99 0.36
C GLY A 202 -17.08 -4.71 -0.07
N LEU A 203 -17.74 -4.16 -1.10
CA LEU A 203 -18.96 -4.73 -1.69
C LEU A 203 -18.82 -6.18 -2.20
N PHE A 204 -17.58 -6.67 -2.36
CA PHE A 204 -17.24 -7.97 -2.93
C PHE A 204 -16.49 -8.91 -1.94
N GLY A 205 -16.48 -8.60 -0.64
CA GLY A 205 -15.90 -9.45 0.41
C GLY A 205 -14.63 -8.87 1.05
N SER A 206 -13.82 -9.75 1.65
CA SER A 206 -12.56 -9.39 2.32
C SER A 206 -11.60 -8.66 1.38
N ASN A 207 -10.96 -7.62 1.89
CA ASN A 207 -9.89 -6.93 1.17
C ASN A 207 -8.57 -7.69 1.23
N LEU A 208 -8.45 -8.73 2.06
CA LEU A 208 -7.22 -9.48 2.20
C LEU A 208 -6.75 -10.00 0.84
N PRO A 209 -5.43 -9.95 0.56
CA PRO A 209 -4.89 -10.37 -0.73
C PRO A 209 -5.08 -11.85 -1.05
N ALA A 210 -5.45 -12.66 -0.05
CA ALA A 210 -5.67 -14.09 -0.18
C ALA A 210 -7.03 -14.45 0.43
N THR A 211 -7.79 -15.27 -0.30
CA THR A 211 -8.94 -15.97 0.27
C THR A 211 -8.43 -17.20 1.00
N PHE A 212 -8.72 -17.32 2.30
CA PHE A 212 -8.41 -18.52 3.08
C PHE A 212 -9.58 -19.52 3.03
N ARG A 213 -9.29 -20.80 3.26
CA ARG A 213 -10.36 -21.82 3.27
C ARG A 213 -11.28 -21.61 4.48
N LYS A 214 -12.58 -21.87 4.28
CA LYS A 214 -13.60 -21.66 5.32
C LYS A 214 -13.55 -22.69 6.45
N ASP A 215 -12.96 -23.87 6.21
CA ASP A 215 -12.76 -24.90 7.25
C ASP A 215 -11.71 -24.50 8.30
N GLN A 216 -11.01 -23.38 8.08
CA GLN A 216 -10.03 -22.79 8.98
C GLN A 216 -10.58 -21.63 9.82
N ILE A 217 -11.88 -21.37 9.74
CA ILE A 217 -12.53 -20.33 10.53
C ILE A 217 -12.77 -20.87 11.93
N LEU A 218 -12.26 -20.15 12.93
CA LEU A 218 -12.55 -20.41 14.33
C LEU A 218 -13.46 -19.30 14.87
N HIS A 219 -14.61 -19.72 15.41
CA HIS A 219 -15.54 -18.84 16.09
C HIS A 219 -15.12 -18.71 17.56
N LEU A 220 -14.94 -17.47 18.04
CA LEU A 220 -14.62 -17.20 19.44
C LEU A 220 -15.89 -16.86 20.23
N GLU A 221 -15.77 -16.93 21.56
CA GLU A 221 -16.89 -16.63 22.46
C GLU A 221 -17.36 -15.16 22.39
N GLY A 222 -18.57 -14.92 22.87
CA GLY A 222 -19.16 -13.58 22.92
C GLY A 222 -19.59 -13.09 21.55
N ASP A 223 -19.35 -11.82 21.26
CA ASP A 223 -19.75 -11.17 20.01
C ASP A 223 -18.56 -10.79 19.11
N PHE A 224 -17.40 -11.40 19.34
CA PHE A 224 -16.17 -11.15 18.59
C PHE A 224 -16.36 -11.33 17.07
N ASP A 225 -17.14 -12.33 16.69
CA ASP A 225 -17.49 -12.62 15.30
C ASP A 225 -18.29 -11.50 14.60
N LYS A 226 -18.84 -10.52 15.32
CA LYS A 226 -19.45 -9.35 14.69
C LYS A 226 -18.40 -8.41 14.09
N TYR A 227 -17.20 -8.42 14.63
CA TYR A 227 -16.12 -7.50 14.27
C TYR A 227 -15.07 -8.16 13.38
N PHE A 228 -14.73 -9.41 13.66
CA PHE A 228 -13.67 -10.14 12.97
C PHE A 228 -14.11 -11.51 12.47
N THR A 229 -13.37 -12.06 11.52
CA THR A 229 -13.34 -13.50 11.23
C THR A 229 -11.93 -13.99 11.49
N LEU A 230 -11.79 -14.88 12.48
CA LEU A 230 -10.51 -15.49 12.82
C LEU A 230 -10.27 -16.72 11.96
N TYR A 231 -9.14 -16.71 11.26
CA TYR A 231 -8.58 -17.86 10.58
C TYR A 231 -7.39 -18.42 11.37
N CYS A 232 -7.37 -19.74 11.59
CA CYS A 232 -6.23 -20.46 12.15
C CYS A 232 -6.01 -21.80 11.41
N PRO A 233 -4.79 -22.35 11.43
CA PRO A 233 -4.52 -23.69 10.95
C PRO A 233 -5.42 -24.71 11.65
N ASN A 234 -5.92 -25.68 10.90
CA ASN A 234 -6.62 -26.82 11.50
C ASN A 234 -5.67 -27.48 12.52
N GLN A 235 -6.20 -27.92 13.66
CA GLN A 235 -5.47 -28.48 14.79
C GLN A 235 -4.78 -27.43 15.70
N TYR A 236 -4.80 -26.14 15.35
CA TYR A 236 -4.27 -25.05 16.19
C TYR A 236 -5.38 -24.21 16.85
N GLU A 237 -6.60 -24.72 16.91
CA GLU A 237 -7.74 -23.99 17.48
C GLU A 237 -7.51 -23.71 18.98
N ARG A 238 -6.94 -24.68 19.70
CA ARG A 238 -6.59 -24.50 21.13
C ARG A 238 -5.51 -23.45 21.33
N ASP A 239 -4.50 -23.43 20.46
CA ASP A 239 -3.42 -22.43 20.46
C ASP A 239 -3.98 -21.02 20.20
N ALA A 240 -4.94 -20.91 19.28
CA ALA A 240 -5.64 -19.66 19.03
C ALA A 240 -6.41 -19.17 20.26
N LEU A 241 -7.10 -20.07 20.99
CA LEU A 241 -7.78 -19.71 22.25
C LEU A 241 -6.82 -19.28 23.36
N TYR A 242 -5.60 -19.84 23.39
CA TYR A 242 -4.56 -19.41 24.33
C TYR A 242 -4.09 -17.98 24.06
N VAL A 243 -3.95 -17.60 22.79
CA VAL A 243 -3.53 -16.25 22.40
C VAL A 243 -4.68 -15.24 22.53
N PHE A 244 -5.85 -15.56 21.96
CA PHE A 244 -7.03 -14.69 21.91
C PHE A 244 -7.88 -14.80 23.18
N THR A 245 -7.23 -14.47 24.30
CA THR A 245 -7.88 -14.29 25.59
C THR A 245 -8.96 -13.19 25.53
N PRO A 246 -10.03 -13.27 26.36
CA PRO A 246 -11.12 -12.30 26.34
C PRO A 246 -10.70 -10.83 26.46
N ASP A 247 -9.65 -10.55 27.23
CA ASP A 247 -9.12 -9.20 27.37
C ASP A 247 -8.37 -8.71 26.12
N LEU A 248 -7.62 -9.57 25.44
CA LEU A 248 -7.03 -9.23 24.13
C LEU A 248 -8.11 -9.01 23.07
N MET A 249 -9.17 -9.82 23.06
CA MET A 249 -10.30 -9.67 22.14
C MET A 249 -10.96 -8.29 22.27
N VAL A 250 -11.22 -7.82 23.49
CA VAL A 250 -11.78 -6.48 23.73
C VAL A 250 -10.85 -5.39 23.20
N LEU A 251 -9.54 -5.49 23.46
CA LEU A 251 -8.59 -4.49 22.97
C LEU A 251 -8.51 -4.45 21.43
N LEU A 252 -8.63 -5.61 20.77
CA LEU A 252 -8.69 -5.72 19.32
C LEU A 252 -9.94 -5.01 18.76
N ILE A 253 -11.11 -5.24 19.36
CA ILE A 253 -12.35 -4.56 18.99
C ILE A 253 -12.21 -3.04 19.15
N ASP A 254 -11.74 -2.57 20.31
CA ASP A 254 -11.72 -1.14 20.63
C ASP A 254 -10.70 -0.35 19.81
N ASN A 255 -9.56 -0.97 19.46
CA ASN A 255 -8.43 -0.23 18.88
C ASN A 255 -8.14 -0.61 17.42
N ALA A 256 -8.33 -1.89 17.07
CA ALA A 256 -7.92 -2.46 15.80
C ALA A 256 -9.08 -2.88 14.88
N ALA A 257 -10.35 -2.73 15.28
CA ALA A 257 -11.52 -3.19 14.50
C ALA A 257 -11.47 -2.87 12.99
N PRO A 258 -11.03 -1.69 12.52
CA PRO A 258 -10.96 -1.36 11.09
C PRO A 258 -9.76 -1.93 10.32
N PHE A 259 -8.90 -2.68 10.99
CA PHE A 259 -7.67 -3.21 10.41
C PHE A 259 -7.69 -4.72 10.43
N ASP A 260 -7.06 -5.32 9.43
CA ASP A 260 -6.78 -6.75 9.49
C ASP A 260 -5.56 -6.97 10.38
N VAL A 261 -5.57 -8.02 11.18
CA VAL A 261 -4.43 -8.37 12.04
C VAL A 261 -3.93 -9.74 11.63
N GLU A 262 -2.62 -9.86 11.40
CA GLU A 262 -1.98 -11.12 11.08
C GLU A 262 -0.88 -11.41 12.08
N ILE A 263 -0.90 -12.60 12.67
CA ILE A 263 0.20 -13.15 13.43
C ILE A 263 0.85 -14.21 12.57
N VAL A 264 2.17 -14.16 12.38
CA VAL A 264 2.93 -15.19 11.68
C VAL A 264 4.36 -15.19 12.19
N ASP A 265 4.86 -16.37 12.56
CA ASP A 265 6.14 -16.54 13.24
C ASP A 265 6.24 -15.57 14.44
N LYS A 266 7.28 -14.74 14.48
CA LYS A 266 7.54 -13.75 15.55
C LYS A 266 6.98 -12.38 15.23
N TRP A 267 5.97 -12.28 14.36
CA TRP A 267 5.46 -11.01 13.90
C TRP A 267 3.96 -10.90 14.10
N MET A 268 3.55 -9.73 14.56
CA MET A 268 2.17 -9.28 14.51
C MET A 268 2.11 -8.08 13.55
N PHE A 269 1.29 -8.19 12.53
CA PHE A 269 1.02 -7.16 11.56
C PHE A 269 -0.38 -6.59 11.72
N VAL A 270 -0.52 -5.31 11.41
CA VAL A 270 -1.80 -4.62 11.31
C VAL A 270 -1.86 -3.98 9.93
N TYR A 271 -2.87 -4.32 9.15
CA TYR A 271 -3.01 -3.89 7.76
C TYR A 271 -4.23 -2.99 7.57
N SER A 272 -4.06 -2.04 6.66
CA SER A 272 -5.16 -1.25 6.12
C SER A 272 -5.16 -1.35 4.60
N SER A 273 -6.32 -1.67 4.03
CA SER A 273 -6.53 -1.71 2.58
C SER A 273 -6.34 -0.34 1.91
N ALA A 274 -6.38 0.74 2.69
CA ALA A 274 -6.00 2.08 2.26
C ALA A 274 -4.63 2.47 2.80
N ALA A 275 -3.94 3.35 2.06
CA ALA A 275 -2.71 3.96 2.54
C ALA A 275 -2.97 4.85 3.77
N PHE A 276 -2.11 4.77 4.77
CA PHE A 276 -2.09 5.69 5.90
C PHE A 276 -1.71 7.11 5.45
N ASP A 277 -2.57 8.07 5.76
CA ASP A 277 -2.23 9.49 5.66
C ASP A 277 -1.44 9.95 6.89
N LEU A 278 -0.14 9.65 6.88
CA LEU A 278 0.78 9.97 7.98
C LEU A 278 1.03 11.48 8.16
N ARG A 279 0.38 12.35 7.38
CA ARG A 279 0.34 13.78 7.70
C ARG A 279 -0.53 14.05 8.92
N GLN A 280 -1.49 13.17 9.20
CA GLN A 280 -2.51 13.40 10.21
C GLN A 280 -2.04 12.84 11.56
N PRO A 281 -1.97 13.67 12.62
CA PRO A 281 -1.63 13.20 13.96
C PRO A 281 -2.52 12.05 14.44
N ALA A 282 -3.80 12.06 14.08
CA ALA A 282 -4.77 11.03 14.45
C ALA A 282 -4.37 9.62 13.98
N VAL A 283 -3.75 9.50 12.80
CA VAL A 283 -3.29 8.21 12.28
C VAL A 283 -2.14 7.67 13.15
N HIS A 284 -1.16 8.51 13.47
CA HIS A 284 -0.07 8.13 14.38
C HIS A 284 -0.59 7.80 15.79
N GLN A 285 -1.51 8.60 16.34
CA GLN A 285 -2.13 8.33 17.63
C GLN A 285 -2.81 6.96 17.67
N ARG A 286 -3.55 6.62 16.62
CA ARG A 286 -4.22 5.34 16.51
C ARG A 286 -3.23 4.19 16.43
N LEU A 287 -2.24 4.30 15.56
CA LEU A 287 -1.20 3.29 15.38
C LEU A 287 -0.44 3.06 16.69
N LEU A 288 0.03 4.12 17.34
CA LEU A 288 0.76 4.02 18.60
C LEU A 288 -0.12 3.51 19.76
N ARG A 289 -1.41 3.83 19.77
CA ARG A 289 -2.36 3.24 20.72
C ARG A 289 -2.46 1.72 20.54
N ILE A 290 -2.53 1.22 19.31
CA ILE A 290 -2.54 -0.23 19.04
C ILE A 290 -1.26 -0.89 19.57
N VAL A 291 -0.09 -0.27 19.41
CA VAL A 291 1.16 -0.77 20.00
C VAL A 291 1.06 -0.87 21.51
N ASP A 292 0.59 0.20 22.16
CA ASP A 292 0.57 0.31 23.62
C ASP A 292 -0.52 -0.55 24.28
N THR A 293 -1.59 -0.90 23.55
CA THR A 293 -2.68 -1.75 24.02
C THR A 293 -2.56 -3.17 23.48
N VAL A 294 -2.96 -3.39 22.23
CA VAL A 294 -3.03 -4.70 21.59
C VAL A 294 -1.65 -5.35 21.50
N GLY A 295 -0.64 -4.63 21.00
CA GLY A 295 0.70 -5.16 20.83
C GLY A 295 1.34 -5.59 22.16
N ARG A 296 1.25 -4.73 23.18
CA ARG A 296 1.75 -5.05 24.53
C ARG A 296 1.01 -6.23 25.16
N LYS A 297 -0.31 -6.30 24.97
CA LYS A 297 -1.11 -7.42 25.48
C LYS A 297 -0.76 -8.72 24.76
N ALA A 298 -0.66 -8.70 23.43
CA ALA A 298 -0.26 -9.85 22.63
C ALA A 298 1.13 -10.36 23.02
N LEU A 299 2.10 -9.46 23.24
CA LEU A 299 3.42 -9.81 23.80
C LEU A 299 3.28 -10.52 25.15
N SER A 300 2.56 -9.92 26.11
CA SER A 300 2.40 -10.52 27.44
C SER A 300 1.66 -11.85 27.45
N GLN A 301 0.74 -12.10 26.51
CA GLN A 301 0.00 -13.36 26.43
C GLN A 301 0.77 -14.45 25.68
N SER A 302 1.72 -14.07 24.83
CA SER A 302 2.49 -15.01 24.01
C SER A 302 3.88 -15.33 24.60
N ASP A 303 4.33 -14.63 25.64
CA ASP A 303 5.68 -14.76 26.20
C ASP A 303 6.07 -16.19 26.62
N ARG A 304 5.08 -16.97 27.05
CA ARG A 304 5.21 -18.37 27.48
C ARG A 304 4.69 -19.38 26.47
N TYR A 305 4.25 -18.92 25.30
CA TYR A 305 3.73 -19.81 24.28
C TYR A 305 4.79 -20.81 23.80
N ARG A 306 4.34 -22.05 23.64
CA ARG A 306 5.09 -23.19 23.11
C ARG A 306 4.12 -24.01 22.25
N ASP A 307 4.57 -24.39 21.05
CA ASP A 307 3.89 -25.44 20.31
C ASP A 307 4.23 -26.79 20.94
N ASP A 308 3.23 -27.47 21.49
CA ASP A 308 3.38 -28.79 22.14
C ASP A 308 3.88 -29.87 21.18
N ARG A 309 3.84 -29.61 19.86
CA ARG A 309 4.37 -30.50 18.80
C ARG A 309 5.88 -30.35 18.60
N VAL A 310 6.50 -29.38 19.27
CA VAL A 310 7.94 -29.11 19.22
C VAL A 310 8.55 -29.41 20.60
N ASP A 311 9.49 -30.35 20.62
CA ASP A 311 10.10 -30.84 21.86
C ASP A 311 11.00 -29.80 22.56
N ASP A 312 11.62 -28.90 21.80
CA ASP A 312 12.51 -27.87 22.34
C ASP A 312 11.82 -26.49 22.43
N PHE A 313 11.61 -26.01 23.66
CA PHE A 313 11.08 -24.67 23.93
C PHE A 313 12.04 -23.56 23.50
N ALA A 314 13.36 -23.79 23.60
CA ALA A 314 14.38 -22.80 23.29
C ALA A 314 14.48 -22.53 21.78
N ALA A 315 14.16 -23.53 20.95
CA ALA A 315 14.11 -23.40 19.49
C ALA A 315 13.20 -22.26 19.02
N ASN A 316 12.09 -22.00 19.76
CA ASN A 316 11.15 -20.91 19.47
C ASN A 316 10.65 -20.95 18.01
N VAL A 317 10.17 -22.13 17.61
CA VAL A 317 9.64 -22.44 16.27
C VAL A 317 8.25 -23.07 16.39
N ILE A 318 7.51 -23.04 15.28
CA ILE A 318 6.20 -23.66 15.13
C ILE A 318 6.34 -24.89 14.24
N ALA A 319 5.57 -25.96 14.50
CA ALA A 319 5.57 -27.12 13.62
C ALA A 319 4.98 -26.77 12.22
N PRO A 320 5.36 -27.47 11.14
CA PRO A 320 4.94 -27.12 9.78
C PRO A 320 3.42 -27.01 9.58
N GLN A 321 2.62 -27.72 10.38
CA GLN A 321 1.16 -27.69 10.33
C GLN A 321 0.60 -26.32 10.77
N GLY A 322 1.30 -25.61 11.66
CA GLY A 322 0.94 -24.25 12.11
C GLY A 322 1.53 -23.14 11.25
N GLN A 323 2.46 -23.50 10.36
CA GLN A 323 3.08 -22.59 9.40
C GLN A 323 2.24 -22.52 8.12
N GLY A 324 1.35 -21.52 8.03
CA GLY A 324 0.63 -21.27 6.79
C GLY A 324 -0.87 -21.57 6.85
N LEU A 325 -1.71 -20.58 6.56
CA LEU A 325 -3.10 -20.79 6.22
C LEU A 325 -3.22 -21.33 4.79
N LYS A 326 -4.08 -22.33 4.59
CA LYS A 326 -4.35 -22.88 3.26
C LYS A 326 -5.28 -21.92 2.52
N ARG A 327 -4.92 -21.63 1.27
CA ARG A 327 -5.71 -20.75 0.40
C ARG A 327 -6.92 -21.47 -0.16
N GLY A 328 -8.04 -20.78 -0.21
CA GLY A 328 -9.26 -21.18 -0.89
C GLY A 328 -9.26 -20.74 -2.36
N ILE A 329 -10.15 -21.33 -3.15
CA ILE A 329 -10.41 -20.87 -4.52
C ILE A 329 -11.41 -19.71 -4.44
N PRO A 330 -11.15 -18.55 -5.05
CA PRO A 330 -12.09 -17.44 -5.03
C PRO A 330 -13.38 -17.83 -5.77
N ALA A 331 -14.53 -17.68 -5.11
CA ALA A 331 -15.83 -18.08 -5.63
C ALA A 331 -16.16 -17.41 -6.97
N VAL A 332 -15.68 -16.19 -7.21
CA VAL A 332 -15.84 -15.47 -8.48
C VAL A 332 -15.19 -16.21 -9.65
N GLY A 333 -14.03 -16.84 -9.44
CA GLY A 333 -13.38 -17.65 -10.48
C GLY A 333 -14.20 -18.89 -10.84
N ILE A 334 -14.81 -19.53 -9.83
CA ILE A 334 -15.72 -20.66 -10.03
C ILE A 334 -16.98 -20.21 -10.78
N ILE A 335 -17.60 -19.11 -10.35
CA ILE A 335 -18.81 -18.56 -10.99
C ILE A 335 -18.51 -18.19 -12.45
N LEU A 336 -17.39 -17.54 -12.75
CA LEU A 336 -17.01 -17.22 -14.12
C LEU A 336 -16.76 -18.47 -14.96
N LEU A 337 -16.11 -19.50 -14.42
CA LEU A 337 -15.94 -20.78 -15.10
C LEU A 337 -17.28 -21.50 -15.33
N VAL A 338 -18.19 -21.45 -14.36
CA VAL A 338 -19.54 -22.02 -14.49
C VAL A 338 -20.34 -21.26 -15.54
N ILE A 339 -20.33 -19.92 -15.54
CA ILE A 339 -20.99 -19.10 -16.55
C ILE A 339 -20.40 -19.38 -17.93
N LEU A 340 -19.08 -19.45 -18.05
CA LEU A 340 -18.39 -19.78 -19.31
C LEU A 340 -18.76 -21.19 -19.78
N GLY A 341 -18.81 -22.16 -18.87
CA GLY A 341 -19.18 -23.54 -19.14
C GLY A 341 -20.64 -23.67 -19.57
N VAL A 342 -21.57 -23.01 -18.86
CA VAL A 342 -22.99 -22.97 -19.21
C VAL A 342 -23.19 -22.30 -20.57
N THR A 343 -22.54 -21.17 -20.84
CA THR A 343 -22.65 -20.48 -22.14
C THR A 343 -22.03 -21.29 -23.28
N TRP A 344 -20.94 -22.02 -23.06
CA TRP A 344 -20.35 -22.93 -24.05
C TRP A 344 -21.15 -24.21 -24.28
N LEU A 345 -21.79 -24.76 -23.25
CA LEU A 345 -22.59 -25.98 -23.33
C LEU A 345 -24.04 -25.71 -23.76
N TRP A 346 -24.50 -24.46 -23.69
CA TRP A 346 -25.85 -24.04 -24.08
C TRP A 346 -26.25 -24.48 -25.50
N PRO A 347 -25.38 -24.37 -26.53
CA PRO A 347 -25.71 -24.85 -27.88
C PRO A 347 -25.82 -26.37 -27.96
N ALA A 348 -25.00 -27.11 -27.20
CA ALA A 348 -25.02 -28.57 -27.16
C ALA A 348 -26.27 -29.12 -26.44
N LEU A 349 -26.71 -28.45 -25.37
CA LEU A 349 -27.95 -28.76 -24.67
C LEU A 349 -29.18 -28.43 -25.53
N GLY A 350 -29.16 -27.34 -26.29
CA GLY A 350 -30.20 -27.01 -27.28
C GLY A 350 -30.32 -28.06 -28.39
N GLY A 351 -29.19 -28.62 -28.84
CA GLY A 351 -29.17 -29.73 -29.81
C GLY A 351 -29.84 -31.00 -29.28
N ILE A 352 -29.57 -31.39 -28.03
CA ILE A 352 -30.17 -32.57 -27.40
C ILE A 352 -31.69 -32.41 -27.21
N VAL A 353 -32.16 -31.21 -26.82
CA VAL A 353 -33.59 -30.91 -26.70
C VAL A 353 -34.28 -30.93 -28.06
N SER A 354 -33.64 -30.44 -29.13
CA SER A 354 -34.20 -30.50 -30.48
C SER A 354 -34.35 -31.94 -31.00
N VAL A 355 -33.44 -32.84 -30.64
CA VAL A 355 -33.51 -34.27 -30.98
C VAL A 355 -34.57 -35.02 -30.14
N LEU A 356 -34.82 -34.58 -28.91
CA LEU A 356 -35.83 -35.18 -28.01
C LEU A 356 -37.27 -34.68 -28.26
N VAL A 357 -37.43 -33.45 -28.78
CA VAL A 357 -38.76 -32.84 -29.02
C VAL A 357 -39.26 -33.02 -30.46
N GLY A 358 -38.41 -33.53 -31.35
CA GLY A 358 -38.83 -34.04 -32.66
C GLY A 358 -38.97 -32.95 -33.73
N ASN A 359 -38.03 -32.95 -34.67
CA ASN A 359 -38.35 -32.95 -36.10
C ASN A 359 -37.91 -34.29 -36.67
#